data_AF-A0A0E9X678-F1
#
_entry.id   AF-A0A0E9X678-F1
#
_cell.length_a   1.000
_cell.length_b   1.000
_cell.length_c   1.000
_cell.angle_alpha   90.00
_cell.angle_beta   90.00
_cell.angle_gamma   90.00
#
_symmetry.space_group_name_H-M   'P 1'
#
loop_
_entity.id
_entity.type
_entity.pdbx_description
1 polymer ?
#
loop_
_entity_poly.entity_id
_entity_poly.type
_entity_poly.pdbx_seq_one_letter_code
_entity_poly.pdbx_strand_id
1 'polypeptide(L)'
;MDCQGLVARITQSTVILSAAVELGFRWRELAERLGKLSCTQTAAYEAPHLSKNGEVSPQSMWKPAYDFLYTWSLRYGEGYQDMIQDLHLALDKMKTPVTRHWRQITGALITVNCMEILHVSAFPKQ
;
A
#
# COMPACT_ATOMS: atom_id res chain seq x y z
N MET A 1 8.14 15.55 -20.35
CA MET A 1 7.47 14.47 -19.60
C MET A 1 8.11 14.41 -18.24
N ASP A 2 7.35 14.46 -17.16
CA ASP A 2 7.90 14.30 -15.81
C ASP A 2 8.17 12.81 -15.54
N CYS A 3 9.37 12.36 -15.89
CA CYS A 3 9.77 10.96 -15.72
C CYS A 3 9.84 10.57 -14.23
N GLN A 4 10.24 11.50 -13.36
CA GLN A 4 10.35 11.23 -11.93
C GLN A 4 8.96 11.08 -11.29
N GLY A 5 8.02 11.97 -11.63
CA GLY A 5 6.62 11.84 -11.23
C GLY A 5 5.97 10.55 -11.72
N LEU A 6 6.28 10.12 -12.96
CA LEU A 6 5.81 8.83 -13.47
C LEU A 6 6.36 7.64 -12.66
N VAL A 7 7.68 7.62 -12.41
CA VAL A 7 8.31 6.56 -11.61
C VAL A 7 7.71 6.53 -10.21
N ALA A 8 7.53 7.69 -9.57
CA ALA A 8 6.92 7.78 -8.25
C ALA A 8 5.50 7.19 -8.21
N ARG A 9 4.64 7.52 -9.18
CA ARG A 9 3.27 6.97 -9.29
C ARG A 9 3.26 5.46 -9.54
N ILE A 10 4.16 4.96 -10.37
CA ILE A 10 4.30 3.51 -10.62
C ILE A 10 4.77 2.80 -9.35
N THR A 11 5.76 3.35 -8.64
CA THR A 11 6.23 2.80 -7.37
C THR A 11 5.12 2.77 -6.34
N GLN A 12 4.38 3.87 -6.16
CA GLN A 12 3.22 3.94 -5.27
C GLN A 12 2.16 2.89 -5.61
N SER A 13 1.76 2.79 -6.87
CA SER A 13 0.75 1.82 -7.33
C SER A 13 1.21 0.38 -7.10
N THR A 14 2.49 0.11 -7.34
CA THR A 14 3.11 -1.21 -7.12
C THR A 14 3.11 -1.56 -5.64
N VAL A 15 3.44 -0.61 -4.77
CA VAL A 15 3.42 -0.81 -3.30
C VAL A 15 2.00 -1.13 -2.81
N ILE A 16 0.98 -0.40 -3.28
CA ILE A 16 -0.43 -0.67 -2.93
C ILE A 16 -0.82 -2.10 -3.33
N LEU A 17 -0.59 -2.46 -4.59
CA LEU A 17 -1.00 -3.76 -5.12
C LEU A 17 -0.27 -4.91 -4.43
N SER A 18 1.05 -4.79 -4.28
CA SER A 18 1.85 -5.83 -3.61
C SER A 18 1.50 -5.95 -2.12
N ALA A 19 1.23 -4.85 -1.42
CA ALA A 19 0.75 -4.89 -0.03
C ALA A 19 -0.59 -5.63 0.08
N ALA A 20 -1.52 -5.34 -0.82
CA ALA A 20 -2.82 -6.00 -0.84
C ALA A 20 -2.70 -7.53 -1.02
N VAL A 21 -1.82 -7.96 -1.92
CA VAL A 21 -1.55 -9.38 -2.18
C VAL A 21 -0.90 -10.06 -0.97
N GLU A 22 0.13 -9.45 -0.39
CA GLU A 22 0.87 -10.02 0.74
C GLU A 22 0.05 -10.07 2.04
N LEU A 23 -0.85 -9.09 2.24
CA LEU A 23 -1.74 -9.08 3.39
C LEU A 23 -2.78 -10.20 3.31
N GLY A 24 -3.39 -10.42 2.15
CA GLY A 24 -4.53 -11.32 2.02
C GLY A 24 -5.55 -11.07 3.14
N PHE A 25 -5.95 -12.11 3.87
CA PHE A 25 -6.93 -12.02 4.97
C PHE A 25 -6.54 -11.07 6.12
N ARG A 26 -5.26 -10.73 6.25
CA ARG A 26 -4.74 -9.86 7.32
C ARG A 26 -4.98 -8.38 7.05
N TRP A 27 -5.50 -8.02 5.88
CA TRP A 27 -5.82 -6.64 5.51
C TRP A 27 -6.79 -5.99 6.50
N ARG A 28 -7.71 -6.77 7.11
CA ARG A 28 -8.66 -6.28 8.12
C ARG A 28 -7.96 -5.69 9.34
N GLU A 29 -6.91 -6.34 9.82
CA GLU A 29 -6.08 -5.83 10.93
C GLU A 29 -5.43 -4.51 10.53
N LEU A 30 -4.92 -4.42 9.30
CA LEU A 30 -4.33 -3.19 8.81
C LEU A 30 -5.37 -2.07 8.65
N ALA A 31 -6.57 -2.40 8.19
CA ALA A 31 -7.65 -1.44 7.98
C ALA A 31 -8.18 -0.85 9.29
N GLU A 32 -8.25 -1.66 10.33
CA GLU A 32 -8.53 -1.19 11.70
C GLU A 32 -7.46 -0.20 12.17
N ARG A 33 -6.18 -0.44 11.86
CA ARG A 33 -5.07 0.44 12.29
C ARG A 33 -4.98 1.73 11.49
N LEU A 34 -5.04 1.65 10.17
CA LEU A 34 -4.86 2.78 9.26
C LEU A 34 -6.12 3.63 9.13
N GLY A 35 -7.26 2.97 8.93
CA GLY A 35 -8.54 3.62 8.64
C GLY A 35 -9.49 3.69 9.83
N LYS A 36 -9.15 3.03 10.96
CA LYS A 36 -10.08 2.84 12.09
C LYS A 36 -11.41 2.24 11.64
N LEU A 37 -11.36 1.36 10.65
CA LEU A 37 -12.56 0.74 10.10
C LEU A 37 -13.20 -0.17 11.15
N SER A 38 -14.50 0.01 11.35
CA SER A 38 -15.34 -0.94 12.08
C SER A 38 -15.56 -2.21 11.27
N CYS A 39 -16.00 -3.30 11.92
CA CYS A 39 -16.37 -4.54 11.22
C CYS A 39 -17.38 -4.31 10.08
N THR A 40 -18.32 -3.37 10.26
CA THR A 40 -19.32 -3.06 9.22
C THR A 40 -18.70 -2.40 7.99
N GLN A 41 -17.75 -1.48 8.18
CA GLN A 41 -17.03 -0.83 7.09
C GLN A 41 -16.09 -1.82 6.38
N THR A 42 -15.43 -2.70 7.13
CA THR A 42 -14.61 -3.79 6.58
C THR A 42 -15.46 -4.72 5.71
N ALA A 43 -16.65 -5.12 6.18
CA ALA A 43 -17.57 -5.95 5.41
C ALA A 43 -18.07 -5.25 4.12
N ALA A 44 -18.21 -3.92 4.14
CA ALA A 44 -18.60 -3.17 2.94
C ALA A 44 -17.57 -3.27 1.81
N TYR A 45 -16.26 -3.34 2.13
CA TYR A 45 -15.21 -3.61 1.13
C TYR A 45 -15.26 -5.05 0.62
N GLU A 46 -15.72 -6.01 1.42
CA GLU A 46 -15.80 -7.43 1.02
C GLU A 46 -17.03 -7.77 0.19
N ALA A 47 -18.13 -7.04 0.41
CA ALA A 47 -19.42 -7.29 -0.24
C ALA A 47 -19.35 -7.44 -1.78
N PRO A 48 -18.57 -6.63 -2.53
CA PRO A 48 -18.45 -6.79 -3.99
C PRO A 48 -17.68 -8.04 -4.43
N HIS A 49 -16.91 -8.66 -3.52
CA HIS A 49 -16.00 -9.77 -3.80
C HIS A 49 -16.48 -11.10 -3.22
N LEU A 50 -17.70 -11.14 -2.67
CA LEU A 50 -18.28 -12.37 -2.14
C LEU A 50 -18.47 -13.41 -3.25
N SER A 51 -18.08 -14.64 -2.96
CA SER A 51 -18.42 -15.78 -3.80
C SER A 51 -19.91 -16.13 -3.65
N LYS A 52 -20.37 -17.10 -4.44
CA LYS A 52 -21.73 -17.66 -4.33
C LYS A 52 -22.06 -18.20 -2.93
N ASN A 53 -21.05 -18.52 -2.13
CA ASN A 53 -21.20 -19.04 -0.78
C ASN A 53 -21.33 -17.93 0.27
N GLY A 54 -21.30 -16.64 -0.13
CA GLY A 54 -21.40 -15.51 0.78
C GLY A 54 -20.10 -15.15 1.50
N GLU A 55 -18.96 -15.71 1.07
CA GLU A 55 -17.62 -15.43 1.62
C GLU A 55 -16.64 -15.04 0.53
N VAL A 56 -15.66 -14.18 0.85
CA VAL A 56 -14.53 -13.90 -0.04
C VAL A 56 -13.54 -15.06 0.02
N SER A 57 -13.18 -15.62 -1.13
CA SER A 57 -12.20 -16.71 -1.16
C SER A 57 -10.82 -16.23 -0.68
N PRO A 58 -10.02 -17.08 0.00
CA PRO A 58 -8.68 -16.71 0.43
C PRO A 58 -7.80 -16.16 -0.71
N GLN A 59 -7.94 -16.73 -1.92
CA GLN A 59 -7.21 -16.32 -3.12
C GLN A 59 -7.68 -14.98 -3.71
N SER A 60 -8.88 -14.52 -3.36
CA SER A 60 -9.43 -13.23 -3.83
C SER A 60 -9.36 -12.14 -2.76
N MET A 61 -8.88 -12.47 -1.55
CA MET A 61 -8.86 -11.57 -0.41
C MET A 61 -7.96 -10.33 -0.62
N TRP A 62 -7.06 -10.39 -1.59
CA TRP A 62 -6.27 -9.22 -2.01
C TRP A 62 -7.12 -8.12 -2.67
N LYS A 63 -8.30 -8.44 -3.22
CA LYS A 63 -9.17 -7.45 -3.88
C LYS A 63 -9.78 -6.44 -2.90
N PRO A 64 -10.50 -6.86 -1.83
CA PRO A 64 -10.96 -5.91 -0.82
C PRO A 64 -9.80 -5.18 -0.12
N ALA A 65 -8.65 -5.85 0.06
CA ALA A 65 -7.44 -5.23 0.58
C ALA A 65 -6.93 -4.09 -0.35
N TYR A 66 -6.94 -4.34 -1.66
CA TYR A 66 -6.56 -3.35 -2.67
C TYR A 66 -7.52 -2.18 -2.69
N ASP A 67 -8.83 -2.42 -2.70
CA ASP A 67 -9.85 -1.36 -2.69
C ASP A 67 -9.70 -0.46 -1.46
N PHE A 68 -9.47 -1.06 -0.30
CA PHE A 68 -9.18 -0.32 0.93
C PHE A 68 -7.90 0.51 0.82
N LEU A 69 -6.78 -0.11 0.45
CA LEU A 69 -5.47 0.57 0.39
C LEU A 69 -5.45 1.66 -0.68
N TYR A 70 -6.11 1.43 -1.82
CA TYR A 70 -6.29 2.42 -2.86
C TYR A 70 -7.07 3.63 -2.31
N THR A 71 -8.24 3.40 -1.72
CA THR A 71 -9.07 4.48 -1.14
C THR A 71 -8.32 5.22 -0.03
N TRP A 72 -7.65 4.50 0.85
CA TRP A 72 -6.82 5.08 1.91
C TRP A 72 -5.69 5.94 1.32
N SER A 73 -5.05 5.50 0.23
CA SER A 73 -3.93 6.23 -0.39
C SER A 73 -4.32 7.57 -1.00
N LEU A 74 -5.60 7.76 -1.38
CA LEU A 74 -6.08 9.00 -1.99
C LEU A 74 -5.89 10.23 -1.09
N ARG A 75 -5.82 10.03 0.23
CA ARG A 75 -5.59 11.12 1.21
C ARG A 75 -4.22 11.80 1.06
N TYR A 76 -3.26 11.15 0.41
CA TYR A 76 -1.89 11.66 0.26
C TYR A 76 -1.71 12.51 -1.00
N GLY A 77 -2.62 12.45 -1.98
CA GLY A 77 -2.45 13.15 -3.26
C GLY A 77 -1.12 12.76 -3.93
N GLU A 78 -0.26 13.75 -4.19
CA GLU A 78 1.10 13.54 -4.75
C GLU A 78 2.16 13.16 -3.68
N GLY A 79 1.79 13.06 -2.41
CA GLY A 79 2.67 12.71 -1.29
C GLY A 79 3.02 11.21 -1.21
N TYR A 80 3.64 10.66 -2.25
CA TYR A 80 3.98 9.23 -2.33
C TYR A 80 4.98 8.77 -1.25
N GLN A 81 5.92 9.63 -0.85
CA GLN A 81 6.90 9.30 0.20
C GLN A 81 6.20 9.08 1.55
N ASP A 82 5.36 10.04 1.95
CA ASP A 82 4.59 9.96 3.21
C ASP A 82 3.65 8.76 3.20
N MET A 83 2.99 8.49 2.06
CA MET A 83 2.12 7.33 1.92
C MET A 83 2.88 6.01 2.15
N ILE A 84 4.02 5.82 1.48
CA ILE A 84 4.82 4.60 1.60
C ILE A 84 5.40 4.47 3.01
N GLN A 85 5.83 5.58 3.61
CA GLN A 85 6.34 5.62 4.98
C GLN A 85 5.26 5.22 6.01
N ASP A 86 4.06 5.79 5.91
CA ASP A 86 2.96 5.48 6.82
C ASP A 86 2.49 4.04 6.68
N LEU A 87 2.41 3.54 5.43
CA LEU A 87 2.07 2.14 5.18
C LEU A 87 3.13 1.20 5.77
N HIS A 88 4.41 1.51 5.58
CA HIS A 88 5.53 0.74 6.15
C HIS A 88 5.42 0.66 7.67
N LEU A 89 5.24 1.79 8.34
CA LEU A 89 5.10 1.86 9.80
C LEU A 89 3.89 1.08 10.31
N ALA A 90 2.76 1.13 9.59
CA ALA A 90 1.55 0.40 9.98
C ALA A 90 1.72 -1.11 9.86
N LEU A 91 2.36 -1.57 8.77
CA LEU A 91 2.69 -2.98 8.56
C LEU A 91 3.66 -3.51 9.60
N ASP A 92 4.65 -2.70 10.01
CA ASP A 92 5.63 -3.08 11.03
C ASP A 92 5.01 -3.22 12.42
N LYS A 93 3.95 -2.46 12.70
CA LYS A 93 3.22 -2.50 13.98
C LYS A 93 2.15 -3.59 14.07
N MET A 94 1.91 -4.36 12.99
CA MET A 94 0.97 -5.48 13.02
C MET A 94 1.38 -6.55 14.04
N LYS A 95 0.42 -7.35 14.53
CA LYS A 95 0.67 -8.42 15.51
C LYS A 95 1.77 -9.38 15.04
N THR A 96 1.77 -9.69 13.75
CA THR A 96 2.82 -10.46 13.07
C THR A 96 3.38 -9.64 11.92
N PRO A 97 4.44 -8.83 12.12
CA PRO A 97 4.88 -7.88 11.10
C PRO A 97 5.20 -8.55 9.77
N VAL A 98 4.50 -8.14 8.70
CA VAL A 98 4.74 -8.67 7.34
C VAL A 98 6.11 -8.21 6.83
N THR A 99 6.54 -7.03 7.25
CA THR A 99 7.83 -6.38 6.94
C THR A 99 9.06 -7.24 7.25
N ARG A 100 8.97 -8.19 8.20
CA ARG A 100 10.09 -9.10 8.52
C ARG A 100 10.49 -10.00 7.36
N HIS A 101 9.52 -10.42 6.56
CA HIS A 101 9.72 -11.32 5.42
C HIS A 101 9.52 -10.60 4.08
N TRP A 102 8.77 -9.50 4.09
CA TRP A 102 8.44 -8.70 2.92
C TRP A 102 9.27 -7.42 2.87
N ARG A 103 10.48 -7.52 2.30
CA ARG A 103 11.46 -6.40 2.23
C ARG A 103 11.21 -5.44 1.07
N GLN A 104 10.31 -5.78 0.14
CA GLN A 104 10.04 -4.97 -1.06
C GLN A 104 9.56 -3.57 -0.71
N ILE A 105 8.72 -3.41 0.32
CA ILE A 105 8.25 -2.09 0.75
C ILE A 105 9.37 -1.23 1.32
N THR A 106 10.30 -1.82 2.08
CA THR A 106 11.51 -1.11 2.54
C THR A 106 12.37 -0.67 1.34
N GLY A 107 12.53 -1.55 0.34
CA GLY A 107 13.22 -1.20 -0.91
C GLY A 107 12.57 -0.02 -1.63
N ALA A 108 11.24 -0.06 -1.81
CA ALA A 108 10.48 1.02 -2.42
C ALA A 108 10.62 2.34 -1.65
N LEU A 109 10.55 2.29 -0.31
CA LEU A 109 10.75 3.45 0.56
C LEU A 109 12.14 4.06 0.38
N ILE A 110 13.20 3.25 0.35
CA ILE A 110 14.56 3.71 0.08
C ILE A 110 14.63 4.35 -1.31
N THR A 111 14.09 3.69 -2.33
CA THR A 111 14.08 4.22 -3.70
C THR A 111 13.44 5.61 -3.75
N VAL A 112 12.22 5.78 -3.22
CA VAL A 112 11.51 7.07 -3.29
C VAL A 112 12.19 8.18 -2.48
N ASN A 113 12.89 7.85 -1.39
CA ASN A 113 13.67 8.82 -0.62
C ASN A 113 14.94 9.24 -1.37
N CYS A 114 15.56 8.34 -2.13
CA CYS A 114 16.76 8.64 -2.89
C CYS A 114 16.49 9.31 -4.24
N MET A 115 15.26 9.27 -4.78
CA MET A 115 14.93 9.76 -6.12
C MET A 115 15.43 11.19 -6.39
N GLU A 116 15.18 12.13 -5.46
CA GLU A 116 15.59 13.52 -5.64
C GLU A 116 17.12 13.69 -5.66
N ILE A 117 17.81 13.01 -4.74
CA ILE A 117 19.28 13.04 -4.67
C ILE A 117 19.89 12.44 -5.94
N LEU A 118 19.34 11.32 -6.42
CA LEU A 118 19.78 10.67 -7.66
C LEU A 118 19.53 11.58 -8.87
N HIS A 119 18.38 12.26 -8.93
CA HIS A 119 18.07 13.21 -9.99
C HIS A 119 19.05 14.38 -10.01
N VAL A 120 19.25 15.05 -8.87
CA VAL A 120 20.18 16.18 -8.75
C VAL A 120 21.62 15.76 -9.08
N SER A 121 22.03 14.57 -8.68
CA SER A 121 23.39 14.05 -8.94
C SER A 121 23.60 13.69 -10.42
N ALA A 122 22.58 13.18 -11.09
CA ALA A 122 22.64 12.83 -12.52
C ALA A 122 22.56 14.07 -13.43
N PHE A 123 21.86 15.12 -12.98
CA PHE A 123 21.64 16.36 -13.74
C PHE A 123 22.01 17.60 -12.90
N PRO A 124 23.30 17.79 -12.56
CA PRO A 124 23.73 18.96 -11.80
C PRO A 124 23.44 20.25 -12.58
N LYS A 125 22.94 21.28 -11.87
CA LYS A 125 22.76 22.62 -12.46
C LYS A 125 24.16 23.16 -12.80
N GLN A 126 24.37 23.48 -14.08
CA GLN A 126 25.58 24.15 -14.57
C GLN A 126 25.72 25.55 -13.97
#